data_AF-A0A2J9E041-F1
#
_entry.id   AF-A0A2J9E041-F1
#
_cell.length_a   1.000
_cell.length_b   1.000
_cell.length_c   1.000
_cell.angle_alpha   90.00
_cell.angle_beta   90.00
_cell.angle_gamma   90.00
#
_symmetry.space_group_name_H-M   'P 1'
#
loop_
_entity.id
_entity.type
_entity.pdbx_description
1 polymer ?
#
loop_
_entity_poly.entity_id
_entity_poly.type
_entity_poly.pdbx_seq_one_letter_code
_entity_poly.pdbx_strand_id
1 'polypeptide(L)'
;MSSSINRQRLKFVTKPFALLIAGIIGIHTPSVANSTNHSLTASQHQDRPALSDIYSPEMLAAYKGFQADADIVRLQQLKYWVDLIEAYHKKTGHYPLQDTNQKNLTVFIATPQQQQYTYQLPGAKYATMKQFINDLEAGLGHSIEERYDPQYAPDVKPNYYIYMLDGDDYFFAIHTHQDYPFSRPVAPDYNKVEVSNRYHPSTPKILTSSMLFKSKAYKQAASKDLQNPEFFSQREALTLHATKSEQ
;
A
#
# COMPACT_ATOMS: atom_id res chain seq x y z
N MET A 1 -12.72 7.05 -73.68
CA MET A 1 -12.00 8.28 -73.30
C MET A 1 -12.76 8.95 -72.16
N SER A 2 -12.03 9.36 -71.11
CA SER A 2 -12.47 10.12 -69.92
C SER A 2 -13.47 9.43 -68.98
N SER A 3 -13.39 9.56 -67.66
CA SER A 3 -12.37 10.10 -66.75
C SER A 3 -12.86 9.79 -65.34
N SER A 4 -12.06 9.07 -64.57
CA SER A 4 -12.21 8.84 -63.13
C SER A 4 -12.03 10.15 -62.36
N ILE A 5 -12.95 10.49 -61.46
CA ILE A 5 -12.68 11.37 -60.31
C ILE A 5 -13.41 10.81 -59.09
N ASN A 6 -12.64 10.15 -58.23
CA ASN A 6 -13.03 9.71 -56.90
C ASN A 6 -12.66 10.83 -55.90
N ARG A 7 -13.65 11.48 -55.26
CA ARG A 7 -13.42 12.48 -54.20
C ARG A 7 -13.58 11.81 -52.83
N GLN A 8 -12.47 11.48 -52.18
CA GLN A 8 -12.46 11.15 -50.76
C GLN A 8 -12.70 12.42 -49.93
N ARG A 9 -13.73 12.40 -49.08
CA ARG A 9 -13.96 13.39 -48.03
C ARG A 9 -13.10 13.01 -46.81
N LEU A 10 -12.14 13.87 -46.46
CA LEU A 10 -11.50 13.86 -45.14
C LEU A 10 -12.57 14.12 -44.07
N LYS A 11 -12.78 13.15 -43.17
CA LYS A 11 -13.45 13.38 -41.89
C LYS A 11 -12.35 13.60 -40.84
N PHE A 12 -12.22 14.83 -40.35
CA PHE A 12 -11.48 15.12 -39.13
C PHE A 12 -12.24 14.51 -37.95
N VAL A 13 -11.68 13.46 -37.37
CA VAL A 13 -12.12 12.91 -36.08
C VAL A 13 -11.06 13.34 -35.07
N THR A 14 -11.37 14.35 -34.27
CA THR A 14 -10.58 14.72 -33.09
C THR A 14 -10.80 13.65 -32.02
N LYS A 15 -9.82 12.78 -31.83
CA LYS A 15 -9.74 11.87 -30.67
C LYS A 15 -9.17 12.63 -29.46
N PRO A 16 -9.64 12.38 -28.23
CA PRO A 16 -8.99 12.92 -27.04
C PRO A 16 -7.61 12.28 -26.86
N PHE A 17 -6.65 13.12 -26.53
CA PHE A 17 -5.29 12.73 -26.15
C PHE A 17 -5.34 11.93 -24.84
N ALA A 18 -5.30 10.60 -24.94
CA ALA A 18 -4.97 9.75 -23.80
C ALA A 18 -3.45 9.75 -23.65
N LEU A 19 -2.96 10.38 -22.59
CA LEU A 19 -1.54 10.40 -22.25
C LEU A 19 -1.15 9.02 -21.72
N LEU A 20 -0.68 8.15 -22.62
CA LEU A 20 -0.13 6.85 -22.30
C LEU A 20 1.32 7.05 -21.82
N ILE A 21 1.55 7.17 -20.51
CA ILE A 21 2.91 7.09 -19.95
C ILE A 21 3.23 5.62 -19.70
N ALA A 22 3.77 4.97 -20.73
CA ALA A 22 4.45 3.68 -20.64
C ALA A 22 5.88 3.85 -21.20
N GLY A 23 6.88 3.44 -20.42
CA GLY A 23 8.32 3.49 -20.74
C GLY A 23 8.94 4.82 -20.30
N ILE A 24 9.93 4.85 -19.40
CA ILE A 24 11.21 4.13 -19.47
C ILE A 24 11.54 3.59 -18.07
N ILE A 25 11.41 2.29 -17.86
CA ILE A 25 12.16 1.60 -16.80
C ILE A 25 13.39 1.05 -17.50
N GLY A 26 14.54 1.69 -17.25
CA GLY A 26 15.83 1.09 -17.56
C GLY A 26 15.94 -0.20 -16.77
N ILE A 27 15.96 -1.32 -17.49
CA ILE A 27 16.25 -2.63 -16.93
C ILE A 27 17.75 -2.62 -16.59
N HIS A 28 18.10 -2.20 -15.37
CA HIS A 28 19.30 -2.69 -14.73
C HIS A 28 18.89 -3.94 -13.96
N THR A 29 19.23 -5.09 -14.52
CA THR A 29 19.29 -6.35 -13.78
C THR A 29 20.28 -6.18 -12.64
N PRO A 30 19.88 -6.31 -11.35
CA PRO A 30 20.86 -6.51 -10.31
C PRO A 30 21.41 -7.92 -10.48
N SER A 31 22.71 -7.99 -10.74
CA SER A 31 23.49 -9.21 -10.66
C SER A 31 23.25 -9.89 -9.32
N VAL A 32 23.11 -11.21 -9.36
CA VAL A 32 23.00 -12.08 -8.19
C VAL A 32 24.29 -11.96 -7.39
N ALA A 33 24.26 -11.16 -6.32
CA ALA A 33 25.30 -11.13 -5.32
C ALA A 33 24.66 -11.32 -3.94
N ASN A 34 25.03 -12.44 -3.30
CA ASN A 34 24.78 -12.75 -1.90
C ASN A 34 24.95 -11.51 -1.01
N SER A 35 23.87 -11.09 -0.36
CA SER A 35 23.90 -10.06 0.68
C SER A 35 23.24 -10.62 1.93
N THR A 36 24.06 -11.25 2.76
CA THR A 36 23.76 -11.57 4.16
C THR A 36 23.60 -10.29 4.98
N ASN A 37 22.49 -10.20 5.72
CA ASN A 37 22.17 -9.29 6.83
C ASN A 37 22.21 -7.78 6.54
N HIS A 38 21.08 -7.10 6.80
CA HIS A 38 20.91 -6.12 7.87
C HIS A 38 19.66 -5.27 7.61
N SER A 39 18.88 -5.02 8.67
CA SER A 39 18.09 -3.80 8.76
C SER A 39 18.98 -2.65 8.27
N LEU A 40 18.59 -1.97 7.19
CA LEU A 40 19.34 -0.85 6.63
C LEU A 40 19.68 0.10 7.77
N THR A 41 20.92 0.05 8.26
CA THR A 41 21.40 0.93 9.32
C THR A 41 21.46 2.34 8.72
N ALA A 42 21.18 3.35 9.55
CA ALA A 42 21.11 4.76 9.16
C ALA A 42 22.30 5.29 8.33
N SER A 43 23.46 4.61 8.30
CA SER A 43 24.61 4.98 7.48
C SER A 43 24.46 4.67 5.97
N GLN A 44 23.54 3.80 5.54
CA GLN A 44 23.31 3.50 4.12
C GLN A 44 22.33 4.47 3.44
N HIS A 45 21.79 5.46 4.17
CA HIS A 45 20.92 6.49 3.62
C HIS A 45 21.66 7.74 3.11
N GLN A 46 22.98 7.85 3.31
CA GLN A 46 23.70 9.11 3.05
C GLN A 46 24.08 9.37 1.58
N ASP A 47 24.03 8.37 0.68
CA ASP A 47 24.45 8.53 -0.72
C ASP A 47 23.33 8.35 -1.76
N ARG A 48 22.05 8.45 -1.36
CA ARG A 48 20.96 8.42 -2.36
C ARG A 48 20.86 9.80 -3.05
N PRO A 49 20.89 9.86 -4.40
CA PRO A 49 20.60 11.10 -5.12
C PRO A 49 19.23 11.62 -4.73
N ALA A 50 19.09 12.94 -4.60
CA ALA A 50 17.79 13.53 -4.30
C ALA A 50 16.83 13.28 -5.47
N LEU A 51 15.53 13.21 -5.20
CA LEU A 51 14.54 13.02 -6.27
C LEU A 51 14.62 14.14 -7.33
N SER A 52 15.03 15.34 -6.94
CA SER A 52 15.29 16.47 -7.85
C SER A 52 16.46 16.24 -8.81
N ASP A 53 17.37 15.33 -8.48
CA ASP A 53 18.54 15.01 -9.31
C ASP A 53 18.18 13.98 -10.39
N ILE A 54 17.05 13.27 -10.20
CA ILE A 54 16.59 12.17 -11.06
C ILE A 54 15.42 12.63 -11.95
N TYR A 55 14.54 13.49 -11.44
CA TYR A 55 13.31 13.90 -12.11
C TYR A 55 13.34 15.35 -12.58
N SER A 56 12.71 15.61 -13.73
CA SER A 56 12.37 16.99 -14.11
C SER A 56 11.43 17.61 -13.08
N PRO A 57 11.37 18.96 -12.96
CA PRO A 57 10.49 19.62 -12.01
C PRO A 57 9.01 19.22 -12.14
N GLU A 58 8.53 19.02 -13.38
CA GLU A 58 7.16 18.57 -13.66
C GLU A 58 6.92 17.13 -13.17
N MET A 59 7.84 16.21 -13.46
CA MET A 59 7.75 14.82 -12.98
C MET A 59 7.83 14.75 -11.46
N LEU A 60 8.66 15.59 -10.84
CA LEU A 60 8.75 15.69 -9.38
C LEU A 60 7.46 16.21 -8.76
N ALA A 61 6.82 17.22 -9.37
CA ALA A 61 5.54 17.74 -8.92
C ALA A 61 4.43 16.68 -9.05
N ALA A 62 4.37 15.99 -10.19
CA ALA A 62 3.42 14.89 -10.43
C ALA A 62 3.63 13.73 -9.43
N TYR A 63 4.88 13.35 -9.19
CA TYR A 63 5.23 12.33 -8.19
C TYR A 63 4.76 12.73 -6.78
N LYS A 64 5.04 13.96 -6.36
CA LYS A 64 4.60 14.47 -5.05
C LYS A 64 3.08 14.54 -4.94
N GLY A 65 2.39 14.96 -6.00
CA GLY A 65 0.93 14.96 -6.06
C GLY A 65 0.34 13.56 -5.91
N PHE A 66 0.88 12.59 -6.67
CA PHE A 66 0.49 11.18 -6.54
C PHE A 66 0.72 10.65 -5.12
N GLN A 67 1.89 10.89 -4.51
CA GLN A 67 2.18 10.41 -3.16
C GLN A 67 1.27 11.04 -2.11
N ALA A 68 0.85 12.30 -2.30
CA ALA A 68 -0.08 12.97 -1.40
C ALA A 68 -1.48 12.32 -1.45
N ASP A 69 -2.00 12.06 -2.65
CA ASP A 69 -3.28 11.38 -2.81
C ASP A 69 -3.21 9.90 -2.36
N ALA A 70 -2.10 9.21 -2.67
CA ALA A 70 -1.90 7.83 -2.27
C ALA A 70 -1.88 7.68 -0.74
N ASP A 71 -1.28 8.61 -0.01
CA ASP A 71 -1.31 8.58 1.46
C ASP A 71 -2.72 8.75 2.03
N ILE A 72 -3.58 9.57 1.39
CA ILE A 72 -4.99 9.68 1.78
C ILE A 72 -5.69 8.32 1.62
N VAL A 73 -5.51 7.65 0.47
CA VAL A 73 -6.07 6.32 0.21
C VAL A 73 -5.56 5.29 1.22
N ARG A 74 -4.25 5.28 1.50
CA ARG A 74 -3.64 4.38 2.48
C ARG A 74 -4.22 4.58 3.87
N LEU A 75 -4.43 5.84 4.30
CA LEU A 75 -5.07 6.14 5.58
C LEU A 75 -6.52 5.64 5.62
N GLN A 76 -7.30 5.87 4.56
CA GLN A 76 -8.68 5.36 4.50
C GLN A 76 -8.71 3.82 4.57
N GLN A 77 -7.81 3.15 3.86
CA GLN A 77 -7.69 1.70 3.87
C GLN A 77 -7.14 1.14 5.20
N LEU A 78 -6.25 1.87 5.89
CA LEU A 78 -5.83 1.54 7.26
C LEU A 78 -7.04 1.42 8.17
N LYS A 79 -7.94 2.42 8.13
CA LYS A 79 -9.18 2.36 8.93
C LYS A 79 -10.04 1.17 8.54
N TYR A 80 -10.26 0.96 7.24
CA TYR A 80 -11.04 -0.16 6.74
C TYR A 80 -10.56 -1.50 7.30
N TRP A 81 -9.26 -1.79 7.18
CA TRP A 81 -8.69 -3.04 7.63
C TRP A 81 -8.72 -3.20 9.16
N VAL A 82 -8.41 -2.12 9.90
CA VAL A 82 -8.47 -2.14 11.37
C VAL A 82 -9.90 -2.38 11.86
N ASP A 83 -10.89 -1.73 11.25
CA ASP A 83 -12.30 -1.94 11.61
C ASP A 83 -12.71 -3.40 11.42
N LEU A 84 -12.26 -4.06 10.34
CA LEU A 84 -12.52 -5.49 10.09
C LEU A 84 -11.85 -6.39 11.13
N ILE A 85 -10.57 -6.15 11.43
CA ILE A 85 -9.80 -6.92 12.41
C ILE A 85 -10.44 -6.83 13.80
N GLU A 86 -10.85 -5.62 14.21
CA GLU A 86 -11.48 -5.40 15.52
C GLU A 86 -12.92 -5.93 15.57
N ALA A 87 -13.68 -5.83 14.47
CA ALA A 87 -15.00 -6.44 14.37
C ALA A 87 -14.92 -7.98 14.44
N TYR A 88 -13.91 -8.57 13.80
CA TYR A 88 -13.64 -10.01 13.88
C TYR A 88 -13.38 -10.41 15.33
N HIS A 89 -12.41 -9.77 15.99
CA HIS A 89 -12.07 -10.05 17.38
C HIS A 89 -13.27 -9.90 18.33
N LYS A 90 -14.10 -8.86 18.14
CA LYS A 90 -15.32 -8.67 18.93
C LYS A 90 -16.30 -9.84 18.77
N LYS A 91 -16.36 -10.48 17.61
CA LYS A 91 -17.31 -11.54 17.28
C LYS A 91 -16.78 -12.93 17.66
N THR A 92 -15.50 -13.20 17.46
CA THR A 92 -14.88 -14.53 17.63
C THR A 92 -14.14 -14.68 18.96
N GLY A 93 -13.74 -13.56 19.59
CA GLY A 93 -12.94 -13.55 20.81
C GLY A 93 -11.43 -13.73 20.58
N HIS A 94 -10.97 -13.74 19.33
CA HIS A 94 -9.55 -13.84 18.97
C HIS A 94 -9.29 -13.05 17.67
N TYR A 95 -8.04 -12.68 17.39
CA TYR A 95 -7.69 -11.98 16.15
C TYR A 95 -7.64 -12.95 14.94
N PRO A 96 -7.76 -12.43 13.70
CA PRO A 96 -7.67 -13.28 12.52
C PRO A 96 -6.34 -14.03 12.47
N LEU A 97 -6.39 -15.34 12.24
CA LEU A 97 -5.29 -16.30 12.21
C LEU A 97 -4.61 -16.52 13.58
N GLN A 98 -5.20 -16.04 14.66
CA GLN A 98 -4.68 -16.27 16.01
C GLN A 98 -4.95 -17.72 16.45
N ASP A 99 -3.89 -18.43 16.81
CA ASP A 99 -3.93 -19.74 17.47
C ASP A 99 -3.39 -19.64 18.91
N THR A 100 -3.50 -20.72 19.70
CA THR A 100 -3.15 -20.75 21.13
C THR A 100 -1.68 -20.49 21.45
N ASN A 101 -0.77 -20.52 20.47
CA ASN A 101 0.66 -20.27 20.67
C ASN A 101 1.26 -19.38 19.57
N GLN A 102 0.43 -18.57 18.91
CA GLN A 102 0.86 -17.85 17.72
C GLN A 102 1.86 -16.76 18.11
N LYS A 103 3.10 -16.91 17.64
CA LYS A 103 4.14 -15.89 17.74
C LYS A 103 4.62 -15.51 16.36
N ASN A 104 4.89 -14.23 16.17
CA ASN A 104 5.50 -13.68 14.95
C ASN A 104 4.82 -14.12 13.64
N LEU A 105 3.47 -14.18 13.59
CA LEU A 105 2.77 -14.35 12.32
C LEU A 105 2.81 -13.03 11.57
N THR A 106 3.09 -13.07 10.27
CA THR A 106 2.99 -11.91 9.38
C THR A 106 2.14 -12.27 8.17
N VAL A 107 1.26 -11.35 7.79
CA VAL A 107 0.55 -11.36 6.51
C VAL A 107 0.94 -10.09 5.76
N PHE A 108 1.43 -10.26 4.54
CA PHE A 108 1.55 -9.15 3.60
C PHE A 108 0.23 -8.99 2.86
N ILE A 109 -0.37 -7.82 3.00
CA ILE A 109 -1.58 -7.44 2.26
C ILE A 109 -1.10 -6.79 0.98
N ALA A 110 -0.92 -7.65 -0.01
CA ALA A 110 -0.30 -7.36 -1.29
C ALA A 110 -1.06 -8.07 -2.40
N THR A 111 -1.22 -7.41 -3.54
CA THR A 111 -1.62 -8.08 -4.78
C THR A 111 -0.55 -9.10 -5.20
N PRO A 112 -0.85 -10.07 -6.10
CA PRO A 112 0.15 -10.98 -6.64
C PRO A 112 1.37 -10.25 -7.24
N GLN A 113 1.15 -9.11 -7.90
CA GLN A 113 2.23 -8.27 -8.41
C GLN A 113 3.06 -7.63 -7.29
N GLN A 114 2.43 -7.18 -6.20
CA GLN A 114 3.15 -6.56 -5.07
C GLN A 114 3.93 -7.60 -4.25
N GLN A 115 3.45 -8.85 -4.21
CA GLN A 115 4.07 -9.93 -3.44
C GLN A 115 5.54 -10.15 -3.79
N GLN A 116 5.94 -9.91 -5.05
CA GLN A 116 7.33 -10.05 -5.49
C GLN A 116 8.31 -9.09 -4.79
N TYR A 117 7.81 -8.00 -4.19
CA TYR A 117 8.62 -7.01 -3.47
C TYR A 117 8.61 -7.21 -1.95
N THR A 118 7.90 -8.23 -1.46
CA THR A 118 7.89 -8.57 -0.04
C THR A 118 9.17 -9.33 0.33
N TYR A 119 9.60 -9.19 1.57
CA TYR A 119 10.75 -9.92 2.10
C TYR A 119 10.38 -10.64 3.39
N GLN A 120 10.73 -11.93 3.45
CA GLN A 120 10.52 -12.74 4.63
C GLN A 120 11.68 -12.59 5.60
N LEU A 121 11.36 -12.19 6.83
CA LEU A 121 12.29 -12.10 7.94
C LEU A 121 12.59 -13.51 8.48
N PRO A 122 13.88 -13.84 8.73
CA PRO A 122 14.24 -15.08 9.38
C PRO A 122 13.50 -15.29 10.70
N GLY A 123 12.92 -16.48 10.88
CA GLY A 123 12.21 -16.85 12.12
C GLY A 123 10.77 -16.34 12.24
N ALA A 124 10.27 -15.54 11.29
CA ALA A 124 8.86 -15.18 11.22
C ALA A 124 8.04 -16.27 10.53
N LYS A 125 6.79 -16.43 10.95
CA LYS A 125 5.79 -17.27 10.27
C LYS A 125 5.00 -16.41 9.31
N TYR A 126 4.68 -16.95 8.14
CA TYR A 126 3.92 -16.24 7.12
C TYR A 126 2.62 -16.96 6.80
N ALA A 127 1.53 -16.20 6.78
CA ALA A 127 0.26 -16.63 6.20
C ALA A 127 0.00 -15.82 4.93
N THR A 128 -0.74 -16.41 4.00
CA THR A 128 -1.08 -15.77 2.73
C THR A 128 -2.23 -14.78 2.92
N MET A 129 -2.32 -13.80 2.02
CA MET A 129 -3.48 -12.90 1.95
C MET A 129 -4.79 -13.69 1.81
N LYS A 130 -4.79 -14.77 1.02
CA LYS A 130 -5.95 -15.66 0.86
C LYS A 130 -6.38 -16.32 2.17
N GLN A 131 -5.42 -16.79 2.98
CA GLN A 131 -5.73 -17.35 4.32
C GLN A 131 -6.33 -16.29 5.24
N PHE A 132 -5.76 -15.08 5.25
CA PHE A 132 -6.26 -13.96 6.06
C PHE A 132 -7.69 -13.55 5.68
N ILE A 133 -7.99 -13.46 4.38
CA ILE A 133 -9.34 -13.15 3.89
C ILE A 133 -10.33 -14.26 4.21
N ASN A 134 -9.97 -15.52 3.94
CA ASN A 134 -10.85 -16.64 4.24
C ASN A 134 -11.21 -16.69 5.73
N ASP A 135 -10.24 -16.44 6.61
CA ASP A 135 -10.50 -16.41 8.04
C ASP A 135 -11.39 -15.23 8.42
N LEU A 136 -11.08 -14.00 7.97
CA LEU A 136 -11.92 -12.83 8.18
C LEU A 136 -13.38 -13.07 7.75
N GLU A 137 -13.59 -13.62 6.55
CA GLU A 137 -14.92 -13.92 6.01
C GLU A 137 -15.64 -15.00 6.83
N ALA A 138 -14.94 -16.05 7.26
CA ALA A 138 -15.49 -17.09 8.10
C ALA A 138 -15.95 -16.55 9.46
N GLY A 139 -15.13 -15.70 10.10
CA GLY A 139 -15.48 -15.10 11.39
C GLY A 139 -16.57 -14.04 11.26
N LEU A 140 -16.51 -13.16 10.26
CA LEU A 140 -17.46 -12.07 10.08
C LEU A 140 -18.79 -12.51 9.44
N GLY A 141 -18.77 -13.59 8.66
CA GLY A 141 -19.96 -14.16 8.01
C GLY A 141 -20.43 -13.41 6.77
N HIS A 142 -19.55 -12.66 6.11
CA HIS A 142 -19.82 -11.98 4.86
C HIS A 142 -18.54 -11.84 4.03
N SER A 143 -18.69 -11.60 2.71
CA SER A 143 -17.56 -11.35 1.81
C SER A 143 -16.84 -10.04 2.17
N ILE A 144 -15.52 -10.03 2.04
CA ILE A 144 -14.64 -8.88 2.25
C ILE A 144 -14.16 -8.31 0.93
N GLU A 145 -14.14 -6.98 0.84
CA GLU A 145 -13.50 -6.23 -0.24
C GLU A 145 -12.00 -6.13 0.02
N GLU A 146 -11.19 -6.71 -0.86
CA GLU A 146 -9.74 -6.67 -0.71
C GLU A 146 -9.19 -5.34 -1.21
N ARG A 147 -8.62 -4.55 -0.29
CA ARG A 147 -8.02 -3.24 -0.58
C ARG A 147 -6.50 -3.28 -0.41
N TYR A 148 -5.79 -2.78 -1.41
CA TYR A 148 -4.33 -2.85 -1.51
C TYR A 148 -3.70 -1.46 -1.65
N ASP A 149 -2.40 -1.37 -1.38
CA ASP A 149 -1.64 -0.15 -1.64
C ASP A 149 -1.81 0.28 -3.11
N PRO A 150 -2.12 1.56 -3.39
CA PRO A 150 -2.37 2.01 -4.76
C PRO A 150 -1.11 2.06 -5.64
N GLN A 151 0.08 1.78 -5.10
CA GLN A 151 1.35 1.82 -5.81
C GLN A 151 1.74 0.43 -6.39
N TYR A 152 2.04 0.38 -7.70
CA TYR A 152 2.38 -0.87 -8.39
C TYR A 152 3.78 -1.42 -8.09
N ALA A 153 4.73 -0.53 -7.81
CA ALA A 153 6.11 -0.88 -7.49
C ALA A 153 6.57 -0.10 -6.26
N PRO A 154 7.48 -0.62 -5.43
CA PRO A 154 8.04 0.15 -4.32
C PRO A 154 8.80 1.37 -4.86
N ASP A 155 8.91 2.39 -4.02
CA ASP A 155 9.78 3.54 -4.26
C ASP A 155 10.82 3.62 -3.14
N VAL A 156 10.80 4.68 -2.35
CA VAL A 156 11.53 4.78 -1.08
C VAL A 156 10.88 3.95 0.03
N LYS A 157 9.61 3.53 -0.13
CA LYS A 157 8.88 2.71 0.83
C LYS A 157 8.24 1.47 0.18
N PRO A 158 7.87 0.44 0.97
CA PRO A 158 7.16 -0.72 0.45
C PRO A 158 5.78 -0.33 -0.10
N ASN A 159 5.27 -1.12 -1.03
CA ASN A 159 3.98 -0.93 -1.69
C ASN A 159 2.96 -2.02 -1.32
N TYR A 160 2.88 -2.33 -0.03
CA TYR A 160 1.97 -3.31 0.55
C TYR A 160 1.70 -2.95 2.01
N TYR A 161 0.68 -3.54 2.63
CA TYR A 161 0.43 -3.40 4.07
C TYR A 161 0.89 -4.62 4.85
N ILE A 162 1.06 -4.46 6.15
CA ILE A 162 1.58 -5.51 7.01
C ILE A 162 0.61 -5.70 8.18
N TYR A 163 0.06 -6.92 8.29
CA TYR A 163 -0.61 -7.39 9.49
C TYR A 163 0.33 -8.35 10.22
N MET A 164 0.45 -8.20 11.54
CA MET A 164 1.26 -9.08 12.38
C MET A 164 0.49 -9.51 13.62
N LEU A 165 0.74 -10.75 14.06
CA LEU A 165 0.34 -11.25 15.37
C LEU A 165 1.55 -11.70 16.18
N ASP A 166 1.57 -11.27 17.45
CA ASP A 166 2.49 -11.78 18.46
C ASP A 166 1.73 -12.02 19.77
N GLY A 167 1.39 -13.27 20.04
CA GLY A 167 0.52 -13.67 21.14
C GLY A 167 -0.88 -13.06 20.99
N ASP A 168 -1.25 -12.23 21.96
CA ASP A 168 -2.54 -11.51 22.01
C ASP A 168 -2.49 -10.11 21.40
N ASP A 169 -1.35 -9.71 20.82
CA ASP A 169 -1.22 -8.42 20.17
C ASP A 169 -1.30 -8.55 18.67
N TYR A 170 -2.14 -7.71 18.06
CA TYR A 170 -2.07 -7.46 16.63
C TYR A 170 -1.35 -6.15 16.35
N PHE A 171 -0.74 -6.09 15.18
CA PHE A 171 -0.22 -4.86 14.59
C PHE A 171 -0.69 -4.77 13.15
N PHE A 172 -1.12 -3.58 12.74
CA PHE A 172 -1.46 -3.31 11.36
C PHE A 172 -0.77 -2.04 10.90
N ALA A 173 -0.03 -2.11 9.80
CA ALA A 173 0.79 -1.02 9.33
C ALA A 173 0.60 -0.69 7.85
N ILE A 174 0.61 0.62 7.57
CA ILE A 174 0.73 1.19 6.23
C ILE A 174 2.02 2.03 6.13
N HIS A 175 2.40 2.36 4.90
CA HIS A 175 3.61 3.13 4.60
C HIS A 175 3.24 4.45 3.92
N THR A 176 3.49 5.57 4.59
CA THR A 176 3.18 6.91 4.06
C THR A 176 4.43 7.61 3.58
N HIS A 177 4.29 8.48 2.60
CA HIS A 177 5.36 9.35 2.13
C HIS A 177 5.46 10.61 2.99
N GLN A 178 4.34 11.25 3.33
CA GLN A 178 4.35 12.43 4.18
C GLN A 178 4.57 12.08 5.65
N ASP A 179 5.19 13.02 6.35
CA ASP A 179 5.29 13.00 7.80
C ASP A 179 3.98 13.52 8.41
N TYR A 180 3.32 12.64 9.15
CA TYR A 180 2.18 12.98 9.98
C TYR A 180 2.57 12.94 11.46
N PRO A 181 1.94 13.77 12.32
CA PRO A 181 2.21 13.75 13.77
C PRO A 181 2.03 12.37 14.42
N PHE A 182 1.18 11.53 13.83
CA PHE A 182 0.89 10.15 14.27
C PHE A 182 1.70 9.07 13.53
N SER A 183 2.58 9.45 12.58
CA SER A 183 3.44 8.52 11.83
C SER A 183 4.86 8.51 12.37
N ARG A 184 5.54 7.36 12.31
CA ARG A 184 6.94 7.22 12.70
C ARG A 184 7.84 7.34 11.46
N PRO A 185 8.88 8.20 11.47
CA PRO A 185 9.85 8.24 10.40
C PRO A 185 10.67 6.94 10.36
N VAL A 186 10.88 6.42 9.16
CA VAL A 186 11.73 5.25 8.92
C VAL A 186 12.96 5.65 8.09
N ALA A 187 12.75 6.42 7.03
CA ALA A 187 13.79 6.97 6.15
C ALA A 187 13.28 8.28 5.51
N PRO A 188 14.12 9.06 4.79
CA PRO A 188 13.63 10.17 3.98
C PRO A 188 12.48 9.72 3.08
N ASP A 189 11.38 10.48 3.10
CA ASP A 189 10.17 10.21 2.30
C ASP A 189 9.49 8.85 2.59
N TYR A 190 9.82 8.23 3.73
CA TYR A 190 9.22 6.98 4.20
C TYR A 190 8.88 7.05 5.70
N ASN A 191 7.58 7.08 5.97
CA ASN A 191 6.97 7.04 7.28
C ASN A 191 6.10 5.79 7.42
N LYS A 192 5.86 5.37 8.67
CA LYS A 192 5.00 4.23 9.01
C LYS A 192 3.88 4.69 9.93
N VAL A 193 2.64 4.34 9.60
CA VAL A 193 1.49 4.49 10.51
C VAL A 193 1.09 3.09 10.94
N GLU A 194 1.00 2.86 12.25
CA GLU A 194 0.81 1.53 12.82
C GLU A 194 -0.24 1.57 13.93
N VAL A 195 -1.18 0.63 13.85
CA VAL A 195 -2.24 0.42 14.84
C VAL A 195 -2.04 -0.91 15.54
N SER A 196 -2.32 -0.95 16.84
CA SER A 196 -2.33 -2.18 17.64
C SER A 196 -3.53 -2.17 18.58
N ASN A 197 -3.89 -3.32 19.14
CA ASN A 197 -4.95 -3.43 20.16
C ASN A 197 -4.57 -2.78 21.49
N ARG A 198 -3.29 -2.52 21.75
CA ARG A 198 -2.82 -1.80 22.92
C ARG A 198 -1.79 -0.74 22.57
N TYR A 199 -1.62 0.21 23.49
CA TYR A 199 -0.56 1.21 23.38
C TYR A 199 0.78 0.62 23.81
N HIS A 200 1.85 0.93 23.08
CA HIS A 200 3.20 0.42 23.34
C HIS A 200 4.12 1.56 23.78
N PRO A 201 4.41 1.73 25.08
CA PRO A 201 5.16 2.89 25.59
C PRO A 201 6.59 3.03 25.04
N SER A 202 7.24 1.92 24.69
CA SER A 202 8.58 1.88 24.08
C SER A 202 8.58 2.36 22.63
N THR A 203 7.42 2.38 21.97
CA THR A 203 7.21 2.81 20.58
C THR A 203 5.95 3.66 20.50
N PRO A 204 5.98 4.92 20.99
CA PRO A 204 4.80 5.73 21.30
C PRO A 204 3.92 6.11 20.09
N LYS A 205 4.38 5.82 18.87
CA LYS A 205 3.62 6.03 17.62
C LYS A 205 2.93 4.76 17.09
N ILE A 206 2.97 3.67 17.86
CA ILE A 206 2.05 2.54 17.69
C ILE A 206 0.83 2.85 18.56
N LEU A 207 -0.27 3.22 17.90
CA LEU A 207 -1.46 3.74 18.56
C LEU A 207 -2.59 2.71 18.56
N THR A 208 -3.52 2.82 19.50
CA THR A 208 -4.78 2.09 19.38
C THR A 208 -5.68 2.71 18.32
N SER A 209 -6.62 1.94 17.76
CA SER A 209 -7.62 2.45 16.81
C SER A 209 -8.37 3.67 17.36
N SER A 210 -8.76 3.61 18.64
CA SER A 210 -9.41 4.72 19.36
C SER A 210 -8.52 5.95 19.44
N MET A 211 -7.22 5.82 19.75
CA MET A 211 -6.30 6.96 19.82
C MET A 211 -6.08 7.59 18.45
N LEU A 212 -5.79 6.76 17.42
CA LEU A 212 -5.49 7.25 16.08
C LEU A 212 -6.71 7.88 15.43
N PHE A 213 -7.81 7.14 15.30
CA PHE A 213 -8.97 7.55 14.49
C PHE A 213 -9.83 8.63 15.14
N LYS A 214 -9.75 8.83 16.47
CA LYS A 214 -10.39 9.97 17.13
C LYS A 214 -9.56 11.24 17.04
N SER A 215 -8.26 11.15 16.74
CA SER A 215 -7.37 12.31 16.67
C SER A 215 -7.79 13.27 15.55
N LYS A 216 -7.70 14.57 15.83
CA LYS A 216 -7.96 15.63 14.85
C LYS A 216 -7.02 15.52 13.64
N ALA A 217 -5.74 15.26 13.89
CA ALA A 217 -4.72 15.14 12.86
C ALA A 217 -5.04 14.02 11.87
N TYR A 218 -5.42 12.83 12.35
CA TYR A 218 -5.80 11.72 11.46
C TYR A 218 -7.03 12.06 10.62
N LYS A 219 -8.09 12.55 11.27
CA LYS A 219 -9.33 12.92 10.58
C LYS A 219 -9.06 13.93 9.47
N GLN A 220 -8.28 14.97 9.77
CA GLN A 220 -7.90 15.99 8.78
C GLN A 220 -7.05 15.43 7.63
N ALA A 221 -6.18 14.45 7.88
CA ALA A 221 -5.36 13.86 6.83
C ALA A 221 -6.17 12.91 5.94
N ALA A 222 -6.98 12.02 6.53
CA ALA A 222 -7.74 10.99 5.83
C ALA A 222 -8.99 11.52 5.12
N SER A 223 -9.48 12.72 5.48
CA SER A 223 -10.67 13.35 4.88
C SER A 223 -10.36 14.37 3.79
N LYS A 224 -9.10 14.49 3.35
CA LYS A 224 -8.76 15.38 2.25
C LYS A 224 -9.33 14.86 0.94
N ASP A 225 -9.74 15.77 0.08
CA ASP A 225 -10.13 15.42 -1.28
C ASP A 225 -8.90 14.96 -2.08
N LEU A 226 -9.08 13.90 -2.85
CA LEU A 226 -8.08 13.45 -3.82
C LEU A 226 -8.06 14.42 -4.99
N GLN A 227 -6.86 14.75 -5.49
CA GLN A 227 -6.73 15.53 -6.72
C GLN A 227 -7.18 14.71 -7.93
N ASN A 228 -6.95 13.39 -7.91
CA ASN A 228 -7.28 12.49 -9.02
C ASN A 228 -8.12 11.28 -8.55
N PRO A 229 -9.37 11.46 -8.07
CA PRO A 229 -10.16 10.38 -7.48
C PRO A 229 -10.46 9.24 -8.48
N GLU A 230 -10.73 9.56 -9.74
CA GLU A 230 -10.99 8.56 -10.79
C GLU A 230 -9.80 7.64 -11.04
N PHE A 231 -8.58 8.17 -10.94
CA PHE A 231 -7.37 7.38 -11.12
C PHE A 231 -7.23 6.32 -10.03
N PHE A 232 -7.52 6.66 -8.77
CA PHE A 232 -7.45 5.70 -7.67
C PHE A 232 -8.61 4.70 -7.71
N SER A 233 -9.83 5.12 -8.07
CA SER A 233 -10.97 4.20 -8.18
C SER A 233 -10.79 3.18 -9.32
N GLN A 234 -10.28 3.61 -10.47
CA GLN A 234 -9.94 2.70 -11.57
C GLN A 234 -8.85 1.70 -11.16
N ARG A 235 -7.81 2.17 -10.44
CA ARG A 235 -6.75 1.28 -9.94
C ARG A 235 -7.26 0.27 -8.93
N GLU A 236 -8.06 0.71 -7.96
CA GLU A 236 -8.65 -0.19 -6.97
C GLU A 236 -9.48 -1.27 -7.66
N ALA A 237 -10.31 -0.91 -8.65
CA ALA A 237 -11.12 -1.86 -9.42
C ALA A 237 -10.31 -2.94 -10.16
N LEU A 238 -9.07 -2.66 -10.57
CA LEU A 238 -8.20 -3.65 -11.23
C LEU A 238 -7.62 -4.69 -10.26
N THR A 239 -7.58 -4.37 -8.98
CA THR A 239 -6.92 -5.18 -7.95
C THR A 239 -7.89 -5.72 -6.89
N LEU A 240 -9.14 -5.25 -6.93
CA LEU A 240 -10.19 -5.68 -6.03
C LEU A 240 -10.35 -7.20 -6.15
N HIS A 241 -10.36 -7.88 -5.00
CA HIS A 241 -10.53 -9.33 -4.93
C HIS A 241 -9.44 -10.16 -5.63
N ALA A 242 -8.20 -9.64 -5.70
CA ALA A 242 -7.08 -10.32 -6.34
C ALA A 242 -6.92 -11.79 -5.89
N THR A 243 -7.20 -12.14 -4.63
CA THR A 243 -7.09 -13.53 -4.16
C THR A 243 -8.26 -14.44 -4.56
N LYS A 244 -9.37 -13.87 -5.03
CA LYS A 244 -10.60 -14.58 -5.46
C LYS A 244 -10.64 -14.82 -6.96
N SER A 245 -9.87 -14.07 -7.75
CA SER A 245 -9.78 -14.23 -9.20
C SER A 245 -8.82 -15.35 -9.65
N GLU A 246 -8.02 -15.90 -8.74
CA GLU A 246 -7.20 -17.09 -8.98
C GLU A 246 -8.07 -18.36 -8.90
N GLN A 247 -8.70 -18.72 -10.02
CA GLN A 247 -9.33 -20.03 -10.25
C GLN A 247 -8.64 -20.75 -11.42
#